data_AF-A0A8I5NSJ4-F1
#
_entry.id   AF-A0A8I5NSJ4-F1
#
_cell.length_a   1.000
_cell.length_b   1.000
_cell.length_c   1.000
_cell.angle_alpha   90.00
_cell.angle_beta   90.00
_cell.angle_gamma   90.00
#
_symmetry.space_group_name_H-M   'P 1'
#
loop_
_entity.id
_entity.type
_entity.pdbx_description
1 polymer ?
#
loop_
_entity_poly.entity_id
_entity_poly.type
_entity_poly.pdbx_seq_one_letter_code
_entity_poly.pdbx_strand_id
1 'polypeptide(L)'
;MQLRNPEMHLGCALALLFLALVSWDIPGARALDNGLARTPTMGWLHWERFMCNLDCQEEPDSCISEKLFMEMAELMVSDGWKDAGYEYLCIDDCWMAPQRDLEGRLQADPQRFPHGIRQLANYVHSKGLKLGIYADVGNKTCAGFPGSFGYYDIDAQTFADWGVDLLKFDGCYCDSLEKLADGYKHMSLALNRTGRSIVYSCEWPLYMWPFQKSSALFGSFVDLLPCLPTRVPIIQKSDSTAITGEILLTLMIPGKV
;
A
#
# COMPACT_ATOMS: atom_id res chain seq x y z
N MET A 1 23.36 31.65 -53.18
CA MET A 1 23.17 30.21 -53.41
C MET A 1 23.88 29.48 -52.27
N GLN A 2 23.18 29.20 -51.16
CA GLN A 2 23.77 28.56 -49.99
C GLN A 2 23.95 27.07 -50.27
N LEU A 3 25.21 26.63 -50.32
CA LEU A 3 25.59 25.23 -50.48
C LEU A 3 25.21 24.47 -49.21
N ARG A 4 24.13 23.70 -49.25
CA ARG A 4 23.79 22.72 -48.20
C ARG A 4 24.83 21.61 -48.23
N ASN A 5 25.54 21.43 -47.12
CA ASN A 5 26.61 20.44 -47.00
C ASN A 5 25.98 19.02 -46.84
N PRO A 6 26.08 18.12 -47.83
CA PRO A 6 25.39 16.83 -47.82
C PRO A 6 25.86 15.92 -46.67
N GLU A 7 27.12 16.04 -46.26
CA GLU A 7 27.71 15.24 -45.19
C GLU A 7 27.13 15.54 -43.81
N MET A 8 26.70 16.80 -43.59
CA MET A 8 26.05 17.21 -42.36
C MET A 8 24.66 16.57 -42.22
N HIS A 9 23.94 16.38 -43.33
CA HIS A 9 22.64 15.70 -43.34
C HIS A 9 22.76 14.19 -43.10
N LEU A 10 23.80 13.55 -43.62
CA LEU A 10 24.06 12.12 -43.40
C LEU A 10 24.49 11.84 -41.95
N GLY A 11 25.34 12.70 -41.36
CA GLY A 11 25.74 12.61 -39.96
C GLY A 11 24.56 12.79 -38.98
N CYS A 12 23.67 13.76 -39.23
CA CYS A 12 22.46 13.93 -38.43
C CYS A 12 21.49 12.76 -38.56
N ALA A 13 21.31 12.21 -39.77
CA ALA A 13 20.44 11.05 -39.99
C ALA A 13 20.97 9.79 -39.26
N LEU A 14 22.28 9.54 -39.31
CA LEU A 14 22.92 8.43 -38.59
C LEU A 14 22.86 8.61 -37.07
N ALA A 15 23.03 9.84 -36.56
CA ALA A 15 22.89 10.14 -35.13
C ALA A 15 21.45 9.96 -34.61
N LEU A 16 20.45 10.36 -35.40
CA LEU A 16 19.03 10.14 -35.08
C LEU A 16 18.64 8.66 -35.15
N LEU A 17 19.18 7.90 -36.09
CA LEU A 17 19.02 6.43 -36.16
C LEU A 17 19.69 5.74 -34.97
N PHE A 18 20.88 6.18 -34.55
CA PHE A 18 21.54 5.67 -33.35
C PHE A 18 20.73 5.98 -32.08
N LEU A 19 20.21 7.20 -31.94
CA LEU A 19 19.35 7.57 -30.81
C LEU A 19 18.02 6.79 -30.81
N ALA A 20 17.43 6.53 -31.97
CA ALA A 20 16.21 5.73 -32.10
C ALA A 20 16.44 4.24 -31.78
N LEU A 21 17.61 3.70 -32.13
CA LEU A 21 18.00 2.33 -31.78
C LEU A 21 18.34 2.19 -30.28
N VAL A 22 18.98 3.19 -29.67
CA VAL A 22 19.31 3.20 -28.23
C VAL A 22 18.08 3.42 -27.35
N SER A 23 17.00 4.01 -27.88
CA SER A 23 15.74 4.23 -27.14
C SER A 23 14.73 3.08 -27.25
N TRP A 24 14.98 2.07 -28.08
CA TRP A 24 14.06 0.93 -28.26
C TRP A 24 14.21 -0.15 -27.17
N ASP A 25 15.36 -0.20 -26.51
CA ASP A 25 15.72 -1.23 -25.52
C ASP A 25 15.75 -0.73 -24.07
N ILE A 26 15.04 0.36 -23.74
CA ILE A 26 14.74 0.66 -22.33
C ILE A 26 13.44 -0.08 -22.00
N PRO A 27 13.47 -1.20 -21.25
CA PRO A 27 12.25 -1.83 -20.80
C PRO A 27 11.53 -0.84 -19.89
N GLY A 28 10.44 -0.25 -20.38
CA GLY A 28 9.58 0.56 -19.53
C GLY A 28 9.01 -0.32 -18.42
N ALA A 29 9.08 0.15 -17.18
CA ALA A 29 8.43 -0.54 -16.07
C ALA A 29 6.92 -0.64 -16.34
N ARG A 30 6.40 -1.87 -16.38
CA ARG A 30 4.98 -2.14 -16.61
C ARG A 30 4.31 -2.52 -15.29
N ALA A 31 3.68 -1.54 -14.67
CA ALA A 31 2.72 -1.77 -13.60
C ALA A 31 1.32 -1.99 -14.18
N LEU A 32 0.42 -2.57 -13.39
CA LEU A 32 -0.99 -2.62 -13.72
C LEU A 32 -1.54 -1.17 -13.75
N ASP A 33 -1.92 -0.67 -14.91
CA ASP A 33 -2.49 0.67 -15.04
C ASP A 33 -3.99 0.66 -14.66
N ASN A 34 -4.26 0.68 -13.36
CA ASN A 34 -5.64 0.68 -12.81
C ASN A 34 -6.28 2.07 -12.77
N GLY A 35 -5.63 3.11 -13.31
CA GLY A 35 -6.15 4.48 -13.32
C GLY A 35 -6.09 5.22 -11.97
N LEU A 36 -5.58 4.59 -10.91
CA LEU A 36 -5.44 5.18 -9.58
C LEU A 36 -4.05 5.77 -9.34
N ALA A 37 -3.90 6.51 -8.23
CA ALA A 37 -2.64 7.07 -7.75
C ALA A 37 -1.84 7.85 -8.82
N ARG A 38 -2.56 8.60 -9.67
CA ARG A 38 -1.96 9.52 -10.66
C ARG A 38 -1.20 10.67 -9.99
N THR A 39 -1.61 11.00 -8.76
CA THR A 39 -0.86 11.80 -7.80
C THR A 39 -0.57 10.92 -6.57
N PRO A 40 0.43 11.27 -5.75
CA PRO A 40 0.68 10.54 -4.51
C PRO A 40 -0.58 10.44 -3.65
N THR A 41 -0.88 9.23 -3.19
CA THR A 41 -2.02 8.95 -2.30
C THR A 41 -1.85 9.71 -0.98
N MET A 42 -2.89 10.39 -0.53
CA MET A 42 -2.89 11.16 0.72
C MET A 42 -3.96 10.65 1.68
N GLY A 43 -3.60 10.48 2.95
CA GLY A 43 -4.48 9.87 3.94
C GLY A 43 -3.89 9.82 5.34
N TRP A 44 -4.53 9.02 6.19
CA TRP A 44 -4.13 8.74 7.56
C TRP A 44 -3.99 7.23 7.75
N LEU A 45 -2.98 6.78 8.51
CA LEU A 45 -2.71 5.39 8.85
C LEU A 45 -2.35 5.30 10.33
N HIS A 46 -2.92 4.31 11.03
CA HIS A 46 -2.82 4.25 12.49
C HIS A 46 -1.45 3.80 13.02
N TRP A 47 -0.66 3.05 12.24
CA TRP A 47 0.45 2.21 12.74
C TRP A 47 1.45 2.95 13.62
N GLU A 48 2.04 4.05 13.15
CA GLU A 48 3.11 4.74 13.89
C GLU A 48 2.65 5.27 15.26
N ARG A 49 1.39 5.68 15.37
CA ARG A 49 0.86 6.27 16.62
C ARG A 49 0.20 5.26 17.53
N PHE A 50 -0.60 4.35 16.97
CA PHE A 50 -1.47 3.46 17.72
C PHE A 50 -0.95 2.01 17.75
N MET A 51 -0.02 1.66 16.86
CA MET A 51 0.65 0.36 16.80
C MET A 51 -0.36 -0.79 16.83
N CYS A 52 -0.01 -1.87 17.53
CA CYS A 52 -0.88 -3.03 17.76
C CYS A 52 -1.54 -2.97 19.15
N ASN A 53 -2.11 -1.82 19.55
CA ASN A 53 -2.78 -1.73 20.84
C ASN A 53 -4.12 -2.48 20.83
N LEU A 54 -4.20 -3.60 21.54
CA LEU A 54 -5.40 -4.45 21.62
C LEU A 54 -6.20 -4.24 22.91
N ASP A 55 -5.67 -3.48 23.88
CA ASP A 55 -6.28 -3.36 25.20
C ASP A 55 -7.36 -2.28 25.24
N CYS A 56 -8.54 -2.62 24.73
CA CYS A 56 -9.69 -1.72 24.77
C CYS A 56 -10.37 -1.62 26.15
N GLN A 57 -9.90 -2.35 27.16
CA GLN A 57 -10.46 -2.25 28.52
C GLN A 57 -9.75 -1.15 29.29
N GLU A 58 -8.42 -1.17 29.28
CA GLU A 58 -7.60 -0.17 29.98
C GLU A 58 -7.32 1.06 29.11
N GLU A 59 -7.25 0.89 27.78
CA GLU A 59 -6.94 1.96 26.83
C GLU A 59 -8.00 2.09 25.70
N PRO A 60 -9.27 2.36 26.03
CA PRO A 60 -10.38 2.36 25.06
C PRO A 60 -10.29 3.44 23.97
N ASP A 61 -9.50 4.49 24.19
CA ASP A 61 -9.36 5.61 23.27
C ASP A 61 -8.13 5.50 22.34
N SER A 62 -7.24 4.53 22.59
CA SER A 62 -6.06 4.27 21.76
C SER A 62 -6.00 2.84 21.21
N CYS A 63 -6.86 1.93 21.67
CA CYS A 63 -6.91 0.58 21.12
C CYS A 63 -7.42 0.58 19.66
N ILE A 64 -6.93 -0.37 18.85
CA ILE A 64 -7.31 -0.54 17.45
C ILE A 64 -8.73 -1.09 17.38
N SER A 65 -9.71 -0.19 17.22
CA SER A 65 -11.14 -0.49 17.22
C SER A 65 -11.90 0.29 16.16
N GLU A 66 -13.08 -0.16 15.76
CA GLU A 66 -13.93 0.57 14.80
C GLU A 66 -14.26 1.99 15.28
N LYS A 67 -14.39 2.19 16.61
CA LYS A 67 -14.63 3.50 17.22
C LYS A 67 -13.51 4.48 16.88
N LEU A 68 -12.24 4.06 17.02
CA LEU A 68 -11.08 4.86 16.66
C LEU A 68 -11.16 5.34 15.20
N PHE A 69 -11.45 4.44 14.26
CA PHE A 69 -11.55 4.80 12.84
C PHE A 69 -12.75 5.68 12.53
N MET A 70 -13.89 5.48 13.19
CA MET A 70 -15.06 6.35 13.03
C MET A 70 -14.79 7.77 13.52
N GLU A 71 -14.13 7.94 14.67
CA GLU A 71 -13.73 9.24 15.20
C GLU A 71 -12.70 9.92 14.29
N MET A 72 -11.69 9.18 13.80
CA MET A 72 -10.71 9.71 12.84
C MET A 72 -11.38 10.14 11.52
N ALA A 73 -12.37 9.40 11.03
CA ALA A 73 -13.15 9.78 9.84
C ALA A 73 -13.92 11.09 10.05
N GLU A 74 -14.49 11.30 11.24
CA GLU A 74 -15.16 12.55 11.58
C GLU A 74 -14.18 13.73 11.61
N LEU A 75 -13.05 13.56 12.28
CA LEU A 75 -12.01 14.60 12.40
C LEU A 75 -11.39 14.94 11.05
N MET A 76 -11.14 13.94 10.20
CA MET A 76 -10.66 14.16 8.83
C MET A 76 -11.60 15.10 8.04
N VAL A 77 -12.90 15.07 8.31
CA VAL A 77 -13.86 15.98 7.69
C VAL A 77 -13.98 17.30 8.45
N SER A 78 -14.23 17.28 9.76
CA SER A 78 -14.51 18.49 10.55
C SER A 78 -13.33 19.46 10.60
N ASP A 79 -12.11 18.93 10.57
CA ASP A 79 -10.90 19.72 10.74
C ASP A 79 -10.25 20.09 9.39
N GLY A 80 -10.93 19.79 8.28
CA GLY A 80 -10.52 20.22 6.93
C GLY A 80 -9.44 19.36 6.27
N TRP A 81 -9.06 18.20 6.83
CA TRP A 81 -8.06 17.30 6.23
C TRP A 81 -8.51 16.77 4.87
N LYS A 82 -9.77 16.36 4.77
CA LYS A 82 -10.37 15.93 3.50
C LYS A 82 -10.28 17.05 2.46
N ASP A 83 -10.58 18.28 2.86
CA ASP A 83 -10.55 19.44 1.95
C ASP A 83 -9.13 19.82 1.53
N ALA A 84 -8.13 19.48 2.36
CA ALA A 84 -6.71 19.56 2.02
C ALA A 84 -6.20 18.38 1.16
N GLY A 85 -7.05 17.39 0.86
CA GLY A 85 -6.74 16.25 -0.02
C GLY A 85 -6.44 14.93 0.68
N TYR A 86 -6.50 14.85 2.01
CA TYR A 86 -6.34 13.59 2.76
C TYR A 86 -7.63 12.79 2.69
N GLU A 87 -7.73 11.87 1.74
CA GLU A 87 -8.97 11.16 1.42
C GLU A 87 -9.00 9.69 1.87
N TYR A 88 -7.84 9.08 2.16
CA TYR A 88 -7.76 7.68 2.61
C TYR A 88 -7.64 7.57 4.13
N LEU A 89 -8.52 6.80 4.77
CA LEU A 89 -8.40 6.37 6.16
C LEU A 89 -7.99 4.90 6.18
N CYS A 90 -6.78 4.59 6.62
CA CYS A 90 -6.17 3.28 6.46
C CYS A 90 -6.03 2.53 7.80
N ILE A 91 -6.54 1.30 7.80
CA ILE A 91 -6.32 0.31 8.85
C ILE A 91 -5.01 -0.44 8.53
N ASP A 92 -4.04 -0.40 9.45
CA ASP A 92 -2.82 -1.23 9.44
C ASP A 92 -3.06 -2.60 10.13
N ASP A 93 -2.02 -3.32 10.53
CA ASP A 93 -2.10 -4.62 11.19
C ASP A 93 -3.00 -4.63 12.45
N CYS A 94 -3.27 -5.82 12.98
CA CYS A 94 -3.98 -6.05 14.24
C CYS A 94 -5.50 -5.77 14.21
N TRP A 95 -6.12 -5.58 13.05
CA TRP A 95 -7.59 -5.42 12.94
C TRP A 95 -8.38 -6.73 12.96
N MET A 96 -7.74 -7.82 12.53
CA MET A 96 -8.42 -9.09 12.25
C MET A 96 -8.56 -9.97 13.48
N ALA A 97 -9.54 -10.87 13.45
CA ALA A 97 -9.66 -11.94 14.43
C ALA A 97 -8.46 -12.89 14.34
N PRO A 98 -8.13 -13.64 15.41
CA PRO A 98 -6.99 -14.56 15.41
C PRO A 98 -7.09 -15.72 14.41
N GLN A 99 -8.29 -16.00 13.88
CA GLN A 99 -8.57 -17.10 12.97
C GLN A 99 -9.52 -16.66 11.85
N ARG A 100 -9.37 -17.30 10.69
CA ARG A 100 -10.31 -17.20 9.56
C ARG A 100 -11.64 -17.90 9.89
N ASP A 101 -12.70 -17.56 9.16
CA ASP A 101 -13.99 -18.26 9.27
C ASP A 101 -13.90 -19.68 8.68
N LEU A 102 -15.02 -20.43 8.75
CA LEU A 102 -15.10 -21.79 8.22
C LEU A 102 -14.94 -21.87 6.69
N GLU A 103 -15.19 -20.76 5.99
CA GLU A 103 -15.00 -20.63 4.55
C GLU A 103 -13.58 -20.14 4.19
N GLY A 104 -12.72 -19.91 5.17
CA GLY A 104 -11.35 -19.46 4.99
C GLY A 104 -11.19 -17.95 4.77
N ARG A 105 -12.23 -17.15 5.02
CA ARG A 105 -12.17 -15.68 4.89
C ARG A 105 -11.59 -15.03 6.14
N LEU A 106 -10.92 -13.90 5.95
CA LEU A 106 -10.53 -13.03 7.07
C LEU A 106 -11.77 -12.50 7.78
N GLN A 107 -11.66 -12.34 9.09
CA GLN A 107 -12.71 -11.79 9.94
C GLN A 107 -12.17 -10.57 10.66
N ALA A 108 -13.00 -9.53 10.83
CA ALA A 108 -12.69 -8.47 11.77
C ALA A 108 -12.72 -9.03 13.20
N ASP A 109 -11.90 -8.49 14.10
CA ASP A 109 -12.01 -8.85 15.51
C ASP A 109 -13.42 -8.51 16.04
N PRO A 110 -14.19 -9.49 16.55
CA PRO A 110 -15.60 -9.28 16.86
C PRO A 110 -15.84 -8.40 18.09
N GLN A 111 -14.82 -8.19 18.94
CA GLN A 111 -14.94 -7.32 20.11
C GLN A 111 -14.58 -5.87 19.76
N ARG A 112 -13.55 -5.68 18.92
CA ARG A 112 -13.04 -4.34 18.55
C ARG A 112 -13.70 -3.77 17.30
N PHE A 113 -14.22 -4.62 16.43
CA PHE A 113 -14.97 -4.28 15.22
C PHE A 113 -16.31 -5.04 15.17
N PRO A 114 -17.19 -4.88 16.17
CA PRO A 114 -18.43 -5.65 16.28
C PRO A 114 -19.39 -5.45 15.10
N HIS A 115 -19.32 -4.33 14.37
CA HIS A 115 -20.16 -4.09 13.19
C HIS A 115 -19.51 -4.59 11.89
N GLY A 116 -18.23 -4.97 11.94
CA GLY A 116 -17.44 -5.49 10.83
C GLY A 116 -16.99 -4.44 9.81
N ILE A 117 -16.02 -4.82 8.97
CA ILE A 117 -15.36 -3.90 8.02
C ILE A 117 -16.33 -3.31 7.00
N ARG A 118 -17.31 -4.07 6.53
CA ARG A 118 -18.31 -3.56 5.57
C ARG A 118 -19.06 -2.34 6.11
N GLN A 119 -19.48 -2.37 7.38
CA GLN A 119 -20.19 -1.24 7.98
C GLN A 119 -19.26 -0.04 8.18
N LEU A 120 -18.01 -0.29 8.59
CA LEU A 120 -17.00 0.76 8.69
C LEU A 120 -16.71 1.40 7.32
N ALA A 121 -16.60 0.61 6.26
CA ALA A 121 -16.42 1.12 4.89
C ALA A 121 -17.59 2.03 4.48
N ASN A 122 -18.82 1.57 4.69
CA ASN A 122 -20.01 2.38 4.43
C ASN A 122 -20.00 3.70 5.22
N TYR A 123 -19.58 3.66 6.48
CA TYR A 123 -19.46 4.84 7.32
C TYR A 123 -18.43 5.83 6.75
N VAL A 124 -17.23 5.36 6.44
CA VAL A 124 -16.14 6.16 5.85
C VAL A 124 -16.56 6.74 4.49
N HIS A 125 -17.21 5.96 3.63
CA HIS A 125 -17.74 6.44 2.35
C HIS A 125 -18.83 7.50 2.52
N SER A 126 -19.68 7.39 3.55
CA SER A 126 -20.70 8.41 3.86
C SER A 126 -20.10 9.78 4.23
N LYS A 127 -18.84 9.80 4.67
CA LYS A 127 -18.07 11.03 4.95
C LYS A 127 -17.34 11.56 3.71
N GLY A 128 -17.45 10.90 2.56
CA GLY A 128 -16.72 11.24 1.35
C GLY A 128 -15.24 10.86 1.40
N LEU A 129 -14.87 9.93 2.29
CA LEU A 129 -13.52 9.38 2.43
C LEU A 129 -13.45 7.97 1.79
N LYS A 130 -12.25 7.40 1.75
CA LYS A 130 -11.93 6.07 1.22
C LYS A 130 -11.32 5.20 2.33
N LEU A 131 -11.66 3.92 2.36
CA LEU A 131 -11.15 3.00 3.39
C LEU A 131 -9.95 2.20 2.87
N GLY A 132 -8.82 2.28 3.56
CA GLY A 132 -7.69 1.38 3.39
C GLY A 132 -7.69 0.24 4.41
N ILE A 133 -7.16 -0.91 4.03
CA ILE A 133 -6.96 -2.06 4.91
C ILE A 133 -5.57 -2.65 4.74
N TYR A 134 -5.21 -3.56 5.64
CA TYR A 134 -3.91 -4.24 5.69
C TYR A 134 -4.06 -5.75 5.57
N ALA A 135 -3.11 -6.36 4.86
CA ALA A 135 -2.83 -7.78 4.92
C ALA A 135 -1.33 -8.03 4.67
N ASP A 136 -0.91 -9.29 4.74
CA ASP A 136 0.49 -9.70 4.57
C ASP A 136 0.60 -10.83 3.53
N VAL A 137 1.61 -10.77 2.68
CA VAL A 137 1.89 -11.76 1.63
C VAL A 137 2.19 -13.15 2.17
N GLY A 138 2.76 -13.25 3.37
CA GLY A 138 3.23 -14.47 4.01
C GLY A 138 2.14 -15.27 4.73
N ASN A 139 2.59 -16.19 5.58
CA ASN A 139 1.70 -17.07 6.36
C ASN A 139 1.02 -16.36 7.54
N LYS A 140 1.59 -15.26 8.00
CA LYS A 140 1.11 -14.43 9.11
C LYS A 140 1.42 -12.97 8.83
N THR A 141 0.67 -12.07 9.44
CA THR A 141 1.06 -10.66 9.51
C THR A 141 2.26 -10.47 10.42
N CYS A 142 2.91 -9.30 10.36
CA CYS A 142 4.03 -8.97 11.23
C CYS A 142 3.68 -9.08 12.74
N ALA A 143 2.44 -8.75 13.14
CA ALA A 143 1.94 -8.95 14.49
C ALA A 143 1.43 -10.37 14.79
N GLY A 144 1.51 -11.29 13.83
CA GLY A 144 1.23 -12.72 14.03
C GLY A 144 -0.21 -13.15 13.77
N PHE A 145 -1.04 -12.28 13.18
CA PHE A 145 -2.41 -12.61 12.74
C PHE A 145 -2.42 -13.40 11.42
N PRO A 146 -3.56 -13.95 10.95
CA PRO A 146 -3.61 -14.72 9.70
C PRO A 146 -3.07 -13.96 8.48
N GLY A 147 -2.06 -14.51 7.81
CA GLY A 147 -1.53 -13.96 6.54
C GLY A 147 -2.32 -14.44 5.32
N SER A 148 -2.00 -13.91 4.15
CA SER A 148 -2.74 -14.17 2.90
C SER A 148 -2.16 -15.26 2.01
N PHE A 149 -1.00 -15.87 2.36
CA PHE A 149 -0.44 -16.97 1.59
C PHE A 149 -1.45 -18.14 1.45
N GLY A 150 -1.77 -18.52 0.20
CA GLY A 150 -2.77 -19.54 -0.11
C GLY A 150 -4.23 -19.04 -0.16
N TYR A 151 -4.48 -17.77 0.18
CA TYR A 151 -5.82 -17.17 0.26
C TYR A 151 -5.97 -15.89 -0.59
N TYR A 152 -4.98 -15.54 -1.43
CA TYR A 152 -4.95 -14.25 -2.15
C TYR A 152 -6.24 -13.92 -2.91
N ASP A 153 -6.84 -14.89 -3.62
CA ASP A 153 -8.10 -14.67 -4.35
C ASP A 153 -9.30 -14.45 -3.42
N ILE A 154 -9.38 -15.23 -2.33
CA ILE A 154 -10.45 -15.12 -1.33
C ILE A 154 -10.33 -13.78 -0.61
N ASP A 155 -9.12 -13.38 -0.22
CA ASP A 155 -8.86 -12.14 0.50
C ASP A 155 -9.13 -10.93 -0.39
N ALA A 156 -8.64 -10.93 -1.63
CA ALA A 156 -8.92 -9.87 -2.60
C ALA A 156 -10.44 -9.69 -2.82
N GLN A 157 -11.17 -10.78 -3.01
CA GLN A 157 -12.62 -10.73 -3.16
C GLN A 157 -13.31 -10.26 -1.88
N THR A 158 -12.84 -10.70 -0.70
CA THR A 158 -13.36 -10.26 0.60
C THR A 158 -13.22 -8.75 0.78
N PHE A 159 -12.07 -8.18 0.44
CA PHE A 159 -11.83 -6.73 0.49
C PHE A 159 -12.71 -5.97 -0.50
N ALA A 160 -12.83 -6.46 -1.72
CA ALA A 160 -13.68 -5.86 -2.73
C ALA A 160 -15.16 -5.88 -2.31
N ASP A 161 -15.62 -7.01 -1.77
CA ASP A 161 -16.97 -7.19 -1.26
C ASP A 161 -17.26 -6.21 -0.12
N TRP A 162 -16.33 -6.02 0.82
CA TRP A 162 -16.47 -5.07 1.93
C TRP A 162 -16.41 -3.61 1.52
N GLY A 163 -15.96 -3.29 0.30
CA GLY A 163 -15.86 -1.92 -0.18
C GLY A 163 -14.53 -1.24 0.16
N VAL A 164 -13.45 -2.00 0.32
CA VAL A 164 -12.11 -1.43 0.55
C VAL A 164 -11.59 -0.72 -0.69
N ASP A 165 -10.90 0.41 -0.52
CA ASP A 165 -10.37 1.27 -1.59
C ASP A 165 -8.84 1.26 -1.70
N LEU A 166 -8.15 0.75 -0.67
CA LEU A 166 -6.70 0.62 -0.63
C LEU A 166 -6.30 -0.63 0.17
N LEU A 167 -5.30 -1.36 -0.32
CA LEU A 167 -4.63 -2.44 0.42
C LEU A 167 -3.16 -2.09 0.64
N LYS A 168 -2.72 -2.01 1.90
CA LYS A 168 -1.31 -2.15 2.30
C LYS A 168 -1.00 -3.64 2.40
N PHE A 169 0.03 -4.08 1.70
CA PHE A 169 0.41 -5.49 1.63
C PHE A 169 1.86 -5.69 2.04
N ASP A 170 2.01 -6.21 3.25
CA ASP A 170 3.29 -6.37 3.95
C ASP A 170 4.00 -7.67 3.55
N GLY A 171 5.24 -7.84 4.02
CA GLY A 171 6.17 -8.86 3.58
C GLY A 171 6.65 -9.85 4.66
N CYS A 172 6.09 -9.83 5.86
CA CYS A 172 6.53 -10.70 6.94
C CYS A 172 6.22 -12.18 6.67
N TYR A 173 6.88 -13.08 7.42
CA TYR A 173 6.60 -14.53 7.40
C TYR A 173 6.52 -15.17 5.99
N CYS A 174 7.34 -14.69 5.06
CA CYS A 174 7.47 -15.22 3.70
C CYS A 174 8.80 -15.98 3.54
N ASP A 175 8.72 -17.27 3.18
CA ASP A 175 9.86 -18.18 3.29
C ASP A 175 10.93 -18.03 2.19
N SER A 176 10.62 -17.35 1.08
CA SER A 176 11.56 -17.18 -0.04
C SER A 176 11.25 -15.95 -0.89
N LEU A 177 12.27 -15.45 -1.59
CA LEU A 177 12.11 -14.35 -2.56
C LEU A 177 11.15 -14.69 -3.71
N GLU A 178 11.10 -15.96 -4.10
CA GLU A 178 10.18 -16.44 -5.14
C GLU A 178 8.73 -16.33 -4.66
N LYS A 179 8.42 -16.84 -3.46
CA LYS A 179 7.09 -16.70 -2.85
C LYS A 179 6.70 -15.24 -2.63
N LEU A 180 7.66 -14.40 -2.23
CA LEU A 180 7.45 -12.96 -2.05
C LEU A 180 7.01 -12.34 -3.39
N ALA A 181 7.81 -12.54 -4.43
CA ALA A 181 7.54 -12.00 -5.76
C ALA A 181 6.22 -12.49 -6.35
N ASP A 182 5.95 -13.79 -6.23
CA ASP A 182 4.73 -14.39 -6.77
C ASP A 182 3.49 -13.98 -5.97
N GLY A 183 3.59 -13.87 -4.65
CA GLY A 183 2.49 -13.42 -3.81
C GLY A 183 2.07 -11.98 -4.11
N TYR A 184 3.03 -11.05 -4.26
CA TYR A 184 2.74 -9.67 -4.66
C TYR A 184 2.09 -9.58 -6.05
N LYS A 185 2.57 -10.36 -7.02
CA LYS A 185 1.95 -10.42 -8.36
C LYS A 185 0.56 -11.04 -8.31
N HIS A 186 0.37 -12.13 -7.56
CA HIS A 186 -0.90 -12.83 -7.42
C HIS A 186 -1.94 -11.89 -6.83
N MET A 187 -1.63 -11.24 -5.71
CA MET A 187 -2.55 -10.29 -5.06
C MET A 187 -2.90 -9.12 -5.99
N SER A 188 -1.93 -8.53 -6.71
CA SER A 188 -2.21 -7.49 -7.71
C SER A 188 -3.24 -7.94 -8.77
N LEU A 189 -3.04 -9.13 -9.33
CA LEU A 189 -3.96 -9.70 -10.32
C LEU A 189 -5.31 -10.09 -9.72
N ALA A 190 -5.33 -10.60 -8.48
CA ALA A 190 -6.54 -10.95 -7.76
C ALA A 190 -7.41 -9.72 -7.49
N LEU A 191 -6.82 -8.63 -6.98
CA LEU A 191 -7.50 -7.35 -6.80
C LEU A 191 -8.09 -6.85 -8.13
N ASN A 192 -7.31 -6.89 -9.22
CA ASN A 192 -7.79 -6.50 -10.53
C ASN A 192 -8.98 -7.35 -11.02
N ARG A 193 -8.96 -8.67 -10.77
CA ARG A 193 -10.05 -9.59 -11.15
C ARG A 193 -11.38 -9.28 -10.44
N THR A 194 -11.35 -8.65 -9.26
CA THR A 194 -12.58 -8.27 -8.54
C THR A 194 -13.39 -7.20 -9.28
N GLY A 195 -12.77 -6.44 -10.18
CA GLY A 195 -13.39 -5.30 -10.87
C GLY A 195 -13.54 -4.05 -10.00
N ARG A 196 -13.18 -4.09 -8.71
CA ARG A 196 -13.16 -2.91 -7.84
C ARG A 196 -11.82 -2.18 -7.97
N SER A 197 -11.87 -0.86 -8.04
CA SER A 197 -10.68 0.00 -7.99
C SER A 197 -10.09 0.03 -6.58
N ILE A 198 -8.96 -0.67 -6.39
CA ILE A 198 -8.24 -0.74 -5.10
C ILE A 198 -6.80 -0.27 -5.31
N VAL A 199 -6.37 0.75 -4.58
CA VAL A 199 -4.96 1.18 -4.55
C VAL A 199 -4.14 0.07 -3.92
N TYR A 200 -3.05 -0.34 -4.57
CA TYR A 200 -2.21 -1.43 -4.08
C TYR A 200 -0.85 -0.88 -3.64
N SER A 201 -0.65 -0.83 -2.32
CA SER A 201 0.57 -0.37 -1.65
C SER A 201 1.41 -1.58 -1.23
N CYS A 202 2.65 -1.66 -1.71
CA CYS A 202 3.50 -2.82 -1.53
C CYS A 202 4.78 -2.53 -0.77
N GLU A 203 5.14 -3.46 0.10
CA GLU A 203 6.43 -3.47 0.79
C GLU A 203 7.48 -4.36 0.12
N TRP A 204 7.17 -4.92 -1.05
CA TRP A 204 8.02 -5.87 -1.77
C TRP A 204 9.51 -5.45 -1.82
N PRO A 205 9.88 -4.22 -2.24
CA PRO A 205 11.29 -3.84 -2.28
C PRO A 205 12.00 -3.86 -0.92
N LEU A 206 11.28 -3.55 0.17
CA LEU A 206 11.84 -3.54 1.52
C LEU A 206 12.29 -4.95 1.92
N TYR A 207 11.44 -5.95 1.68
CA TYR A 207 11.70 -7.35 2.04
C TYR A 207 12.63 -8.07 1.05
N MET A 208 12.89 -7.50 -0.13
CA MET A 208 13.98 -7.96 -1.00
C MET A 208 15.37 -7.49 -0.54
N TRP A 209 15.46 -6.35 0.14
CA TRP A 209 16.72 -5.67 0.45
C TRP A 209 17.76 -6.51 1.22
N PRO A 210 17.40 -7.34 2.22
CA PRO A 210 18.36 -8.19 2.92
C PRO A 210 19.11 -9.16 1.98
N PHE A 211 18.49 -9.56 0.88
CA PHE A 211 19.06 -10.46 -0.12
C PHE A 211 19.80 -9.73 -1.26
N GLN A 212 19.65 -8.40 -1.36
CA GLN A 212 20.27 -7.57 -2.40
C GLN A 212 21.73 -7.18 -2.08
N LYS A 213 22.22 -7.37 -0.84
CA LYS A 213 23.61 -7.04 -0.47
C LYS A 213 24.69 -7.92 -1.12
N SER A 214 24.32 -9.01 -1.82
CA SER A 214 25.28 -9.99 -2.37
C SER A 214 25.42 -10.02 -3.90
N SER A 215 24.70 -9.20 -4.67
CA SER A 215 24.82 -9.24 -6.15
C SER A 215 24.91 -7.86 -6.81
N ALA A 216 26.02 -7.64 -7.51
CA ALA A 216 26.30 -6.46 -8.35
C ALA A 216 25.57 -6.51 -9.70
N LEU A 217 24.29 -6.89 -9.71
CA LEU A 217 23.45 -6.96 -10.92
C LEU A 217 22.19 -6.11 -10.70
N PHE A 218 22.42 -4.80 -10.67
CA PHE A 218 21.46 -3.78 -10.26
C PHE A 218 20.45 -3.38 -11.36
N GLY A 219 20.43 -4.07 -12.52
CA GLY A 219 19.80 -3.53 -13.73
C GLY A 219 18.52 -4.19 -14.22
N SER A 220 17.97 -5.21 -13.56
CA SER A 220 16.85 -5.99 -14.15
C SER A 220 15.72 -6.41 -13.21
N PHE A 221 15.78 -6.10 -11.92
CA PHE A 221 14.77 -6.56 -10.95
C PHE A 221 13.89 -5.44 -10.37
N VAL A 222 14.24 -4.17 -10.55
CA VAL A 222 13.45 -3.02 -10.06
C VAL A 222 12.31 -2.66 -11.03
N ASP A 223 12.34 -3.19 -12.26
CA ASP A 223 11.54 -2.70 -13.39
C ASP A 223 10.15 -3.36 -13.55
N LEU A 224 9.65 -4.07 -12.54
CA LEU A 224 8.37 -4.80 -12.61
C LEU A 224 7.61 -4.77 -11.29
N LEU A 225 7.55 -3.62 -10.62
CA LEU A 225 6.69 -3.50 -9.44
C LEU A 225 5.22 -3.42 -9.88
N PRO A 226 4.36 -4.39 -9.50
CA PRO A 226 2.95 -4.42 -9.86
C PRO A 226 2.10 -3.44 -9.00
N CYS A 227 2.76 -2.53 -8.29
CA CYS A 227 2.21 -1.68 -7.25
C CYS A 227 3.13 -0.51 -6.89
N LEU A 228 2.56 0.44 -6.14
CA LEU A 228 3.29 1.60 -5.64
C LEU A 228 4.22 1.17 -4.50
N PRO A 229 5.53 1.43 -4.60
CA PRO A 229 6.42 1.27 -3.46
C PRO A 229 6.07 2.32 -2.40
N THR A 230 6.12 1.95 -1.12
CA THR A 230 5.84 2.84 0.03
C THR A 230 6.79 4.04 0.18
N ARG A 231 7.71 4.30 -0.76
CA ARG A 231 8.65 5.45 -0.73
C ARG A 231 8.05 6.69 -1.41
N VAL A 232 7.15 7.38 -0.73
CA VAL A 232 6.70 8.74 -1.10
C VAL A 232 7.26 9.74 -0.07
N PRO A 233 7.85 10.89 -0.46
CA PRO A 233 8.50 11.82 0.47
C PRO A 233 7.47 12.55 1.34
N ILE A 234 7.66 12.52 2.67
CA ILE A 234 6.81 13.28 3.60
C ILE A 234 7.65 13.87 4.76
N ILE A 235 7.39 15.13 5.12
CA ILE A 235 8.17 15.94 6.07
C ILE A 235 7.51 15.93 7.46
N GLN A 236 8.26 15.60 8.50
CA GLN A 236 8.08 16.16 9.84
C GLN A 236 9.43 16.44 10.52
N LYS A 237 9.43 17.42 11.44
CA LYS A 237 10.60 17.97 12.12
C LYS A 237 11.02 17.08 13.28
N SER A 238 12.29 16.65 13.27
CA SER A 238 12.92 15.83 14.32
C SER A 238 13.24 16.64 15.57
N ASP A 239 13.16 16.00 16.73
CA ASP A 239 14.26 16.01 17.69
C ASP A 239 14.55 14.56 18.15
N SER A 240 15.68 14.05 17.66
CA SER A 240 16.46 12.88 18.12
C SER A 240 15.94 11.43 17.94
N THR A 241 16.73 10.69 17.14
CA THR A 241 17.13 9.26 17.20
C THR A 241 16.16 8.13 16.79
N ALA A 242 16.19 7.81 15.48
CA ALA A 242 16.38 6.52 14.77
C ALA A 242 15.98 5.19 15.49
N ILE A 243 15.38 4.15 14.89
CA ILE A 243 15.46 3.53 13.54
C ILE A 243 14.18 2.68 13.36
N THR A 244 13.35 2.93 12.34
CA THR A 244 12.46 1.92 11.70
C THR A 244 12.05 2.42 10.30
N GLY A 245 12.07 1.52 9.33
CA GLY A 245 12.05 1.81 7.90
C GLY A 245 10.67 1.71 7.24
N GLU A 246 9.66 2.40 7.77
CA GLU A 246 8.35 2.53 7.13
C GLU A 246 7.91 3.99 7.18
N ILE A 247 7.74 4.61 6.00
CA ILE A 247 7.40 6.03 5.85
C ILE A 247 6.01 6.12 5.25
N LEU A 248 4.99 6.15 6.11
CA LEU A 248 3.69 6.73 5.81
C LEU A 248 3.36 7.72 6.92
N LEU A 249 3.10 8.98 6.54
CA LEU A 249 2.92 10.10 7.46
C LEU A 249 1.64 9.93 8.27
N THR A 250 1.80 9.57 9.54
CA THR A 250 0.78 9.75 10.57
C THR A 250 0.83 11.21 11.03
N LEU A 251 -0.29 11.93 10.94
CA LEU A 251 -0.45 13.26 11.54
C LEU A 251 -1.11 13.11 12.91
N MET A 252 -0.40 13.56 13.95
CA MET A 252 -0.93 13.67 15.30
C MET A 252 -2.01 14.77 15.34
N ILE A 253 -3.23 14.39 15.69
CA ILE A 253 -4.28 15.34 16.08
C ILE A 253 -3.85 15.97 17.42
N PRO A 254 -3.68 17.29 17.51
CA PRO A 254 -3.42 17.94 18.79
C PRO A 254 -4.71 17.97 19.60
N GLY A 255 -4.78 17.15 20.65
CA GLY A 255 -5.76 17.30 21.72
C GLY A 255 -6.86 16.23 21.77
N LYS A 256 -6.55 15.11 22.42
CA LYS A 256 -7.11 14.69 23.72
C LYS A 256 -6.49 13.33 24.06
N VAL A 257 -5.80 13.31 25.19
CA VAL A 257 -5.58 12.10 25.99
C VAL A 257 -6.85 11.87 26.79
#